data_AF-B0ESB3-F1
#
_entry.id   AF-B0ESB3-F1
#
_cell.length_a   1.000
_cell.length_b   1.000
_cell.length_c   1.000
_cell.angle_alpha   90.00
_cell.angle_beta   90.00
_cell.angle_gamma   90.00
#
_symmetry.space_group_name_H-M   'P 1'
#
loop_
_entity.id
_entity.type
_entity.pdbx_description
1 polymer ?
#
loop_
_entity_poly.entity_id
_entity_poly.type
_entity_poly.pdbx_seq_one_letter_code
_entity_poly.pdbx_strand_id
1 'polypeptide(L)'
;MEHTTTSTNINNKSIMKLGYNEIMITSMYFNDINDFINLEIGVKRFQGNIERFHFNPIPLDKYSRKLFPNIETFHIYNKDDELFNDGRIFKQVIWYDIRCSSLTSINIPSSFTSFGIGCFYKCRCVEELKQNKTIPIECFNED
;
A
#
# COMPACT_ATOMS: atom_id res chain seq x y z
N MET A 1 0.82 -18.44 -68.79
CA MET A 1 1.59 -18.34 -67.53
C MET A 1 1.02 -17.17 -66.75
N GLU A 2 0.05 -17.43 -65.89
CA GLU A 2 -0.43 -16.46 -64.90
C GLU A 2 0.23 -16.82 -63.57
N HIS A 3 1.07 -15.93 -63.05
CA HIS A 3 1.64 -16.07 -61.72
C HIS A 3 0.65 -15.49 -60.70
N THR A 4 -0.14 -16.35 -60.07
CA THR A 4 -0.88 -16.03 -58.85
C THR A 4 0.10 -15.91 -57.69
N THR A 5 0.34 -14.68 -57.23
CA THR A 5 1.05 -14.41 -55.98
C THR A 5 0.04 -14.44 -54.82
N THR A 6 0.10 -15.48 -54.02
CA THR A 6 -0.60 -15.59 -52.74
C THR A 6 0.06 -14.67 -51.72
N SER A 7 -0.53 -13.50 -51.48
CA SER A 7 -0.19 -12.68 -50.31
C SER A 7 -0.78 -13.34 -49.06
N THR A 8 0.05 -14.02 -48.28
CA THR A 8 -0.32 -14.49 -46.95
C THR A 8 -0.18 -13.32 -45.97
N ASN A 9 -1.32 -12.89 -45.43
CA ASN A 9 -1.45 -11.79 -44.49
C ASN A 9 -0.91 -12.21 -43.12
N ILE A 10 0.39 -12.06 -42.91
CA ILE A 10 1.02 -12.16 -41.59
C ILE A 10 0.80 -10.81 -40.92
N ASN A 11 -0.27 -10.66 -40.12
CA ASN A 11 -0.37 -9.65 -39.05
C ASN A 11 -1.66 -9.81 -38.22
N ASN A 12 -1.87 -10.98 -37.63
CA ASN A 12 -2.80 -11.14 -36.50
C ASN A 12 -2.02 -11.47 -35.22
N LYS A 13 -1.00 -10.67 -34.89
CA LYS A 13 -0.48 -10.62 -33.52
C LYS A 13 -1.45 -9.75 -32.73
N SER A 14 -2.28 -10.37 -31.89
CA SER A 14 -3.09 -9.66 -30.90
C SER A 14 -2.20 -8.65 -30.16
N ILE A 15 -2.40 -7.36 -30.42
CA ILE A 15 -1.74 -6.32 -29.66
C ILE A 15 -2.41 -6.34 -28.29
N MET A 16 -1.71 -6.81 -27.26
CA MET A 16 -2.18 -6.67 -25.88
C MET A 16 -2.43 -5.18 -25.62
N LYS A 17 -3.70 -4.82 -25.48
CA LYS A 17 -4.08 -3.48 -25.02
C LYS A 17 -4.05 -3.50 -23.50
N LEU A 18 -3.12 -2.76 -22.90
CA LEU A 18 -3.19 -2.49 -21.46
C LEU A 18 -4.47 -1.71 -21.17
N GLY A 19 -5.26 -2.22 -20.22
CA GLY A 19 -6.41 -1.55 -19.65
C GLY A 19 -6.08 -0.88 -18.33
N TYR A 20 -7.15 -0.39 -17.68
CA TYR A 20 -7.07 0.36 -16.42
C TYR A 20 -6.57 -0.51 -15.25
N ASN A 21 -6.88 -1.80 -15.23
CA ASN A 21 -6.47 -2.66 -14.12
C ASN A 21 -5.00 -3.04 -14.26
N GLU A 22 -4.58 -3.34 -15.49
CA GLU A 22 -3.20 -3.68 -15.82
C GLU A 22 -2.27 -2.50 -15.52
N ILE A 23 -2.67 -1.27 -15.83
CA ILE A 23 -1.84 -0.09 -15.52
C ILE A 23 -1.75 0.17 -14.01
N MET A 24 -2.85 -0.02 -13.27
CA MET A 24 -2.84 0.11 -11.82
C MET A 24 -1.85 -0.90 -11.20
N ILE A 25 -1.95 -2.17 -11.60
CA ILE A 25 -1.04 -3.25 -11.16
C ILE A 25 0.40 -2.94 -11.56
N THR A 26 0.63 -2.46 -12.78
CA THR A 26 1.99 -2.14 -13.24
C THR A 26 2.58 -0.97 -12.44
N SER A 27 1.78 0.06 -12.15
CA SER A 27 2.23 1.22 -11.38
C SER A 27 2.57 0.91 -9.91
N MET A 28 2.14 -0.24 -9.38
CA MET A 28 2.59 -0.73 -8.06
C MET A 28 4.10 -0.98 -7.99
N TYR A 29 4.77 -1.16 -9.13
CA TYR A 29 6.20 -1.44 -9.22
C TYR A 29 7.03 -0.19 -9.55
N PHE A 30 6.42 0.99 -9.54
CA PHE A 30 7.14 2.25 -9.68
C PHE A 30 7.96 2.54 -8.42
N ASN A 31 9.13 3.15 -8.60
CA ASN A 31 10.06 3.39 -7.50
C ASN A 31 9.98 4.82 -6.97
N ASP A 32 9.51 5.76 -7.80
CA ASP A 32 9.51 7.18 -7.46
C ASP A 32 8.21 7.87 -7.88
N ILE A 33 7.89 8.98 -7.22
CA ILE A 33 6.70 9.77 -7.49
C ILE A 33 6.66 10.29 -8.94
N ASN A 34 7.83 10.55 -9.55
CA ASN A 34 7.88 11.02 -10.93
C ASN A 34 7.35 9.98 -11.92
N ASP A 35 7.47 8.67 -11.64
CA ASP A 35 6.90 7.64 -12.51
C ASP A 35 5.36 7.75 -12.54
N PHE A 36 4.74 7.99 -11.38
CA PHE A 36 3.31 8.21 -11.26
C PHE A 36 2.88 9.50 -11.97
N ILE A 37 3.59 10.61 -11.74
CA ILE A 37 3.31 11.89 -12.40
C ILE A 37 3.42 11.75 -13.92
N ASN A 38 4.49 11.12 -14.41
CA ASN A 38 4.72 10.89 -15.83
C ASN A 38 3.61 10.04 -16.45
N LEU A 39 3.12 9.01 -15.75
CA LEU A 39 1.99 8.22 -16.21
C LEU A 39 0.70 9.06 -16.27
N GLU A 40 0.43 9.80 -15.20
CA GLU A 40 -0.77 10.64 -15.03
C GLU A 40 -0.88 11.72 -16.11
N ILE A 41 0.23 12.42 -16.41
CA ILE A 41 0.25 13.50 -17.41
C ILE A 41 0.55 13.01 -18.83
N GLY A 42 1.39 11.97 -18.96
CA GLY A 42 1.93 11.51 -20.24
C GLY A 42 0.98 10.60 -21.01
N VAL A 43 0.02 9.96 -20.33
CA VAL A 43 -0.90 9.00 -20.94
C VAL A 43 -2.35 9.34 -20.56
N LYS A 44 -2.97 10.26 -21.31
CA LYS A 44 -4.33 10.79 -21.03
C LYS A 44 -5.39 9.73 -20.75
N ARG A 45 -5.32 8.57 -21.41
CA ARG A 45 -6.30 7.47 -21.19
C ARG A 45 -6.16 6.79 -19.82
N PHE A 46 -5.11 7.06 -19.06
CA PHE A 46 -4.85 6.52 -17.73
C PHE A 46 -4.80 7.61 -16.65
N GLN A 47 -5.26 8.82 -16.99
CA GLN A 47 -5.48 9.88 -16.01
C GLN A 47 -6.49 9.42 -14.95
N GLY A 48 -6.28 9.81 -13.70
CA GLY A 48 -6.99 9.36 -12.52
C GLY A 48 -6.44 8.05 -11.95
N ASN A 49 -5.30 7.54 -12.43
CA ASN A 49 -4.77 6.28 -11.91
C ASN A 49 -4.32 6.41 -10.45
N ILE A 50 -3.70 7.55 -10.09
CA ILE A 50 -3.22 7.82 -8.72
C ILE A 50 -4.38 7.81 -7.70
N GLU A 51 -5.56 8.32 -8.08
CA GLU A 51 -6.74 8.38 -7.21
C GLU A 51 -7.31 7.00 -6.85
N ARG A 52 -6.93 5.95 -7.59
CA ARG A 52 -7.42 4.57 -7.38
C ARG A 52 -6.66 3.82 -6.29
N PHE A 53 -5.61 4.41 -5.75
CA PHE A 53 -4.84 3.83 -4.67
C PHE A 53 -5.48 4.12 -3.31
N HIS A 54 -5.83 3.05 -2.59
CA HIS A 54 -6.28 3.11 -1.20
C HIS A 54 -5.14 2.90 -0.18
N PHE A 55 -3.93 2.66 -0.68
CA PHE A 55 -2.71 2.62 0.10
C PHE A 55 -1.56 3.24 -0.69
N ASN A 56 -0.57 3.80 -0.01
CA ASN A 56 0.57 4.38 -0.71
C ASN A 56 1.46 3.27 -1.30
N PRO A 57 1.76 3.31 -2.61
CA PRO A 57 2.63 2.33 -3.27
C PRO A 57 4.11 2.57 -2.98
N ILE A 58 4.48 3.79 -2.59
CA ILE A 58 5.84 4.23 -2.27
C ILE A 58 5.83 5.03 -0.95
N PRO A 59 6.98 5.24 -0.29
CA PRO A 59 7.09 6.21 0.81
C PRO A 59 6.64 7.59 0.35
N LEU A 60 5.85 8.29 1.18
CA LEU A 60 5.31 9.61 0.84
C LEU A 60 5.91 10.69 1.73
N ASP A 61 6.04 11.87 1.14
CA ASP A 61 6.36 13.13 1.81
C ASP A 61 5.16 14.08 1.71
N LYS A 62 5.26 15.27 2.32
CA LYS A 62 4.19 16.29 2.26
C LYS A 62 3.75 16.68 0.86
N TYR A 63 4.62 16.55 -0.15
CA TYR A 63 4.29 16.87 -1.54
C TYR A 63 3.54 15.70 -2.18
N SER A 64 4.14 14.52 -2.20
CA SER A 64 3.58 13.33 -2.84
C SER A 64 2.29 12.86 -2.16
N ARG A 65 2.15 13.05 -0.84
CA ARG A 65 0.90 12.79 -0.09
C ARG A 65 -0.31 13.49 -0.69
N LYS A 66 -0.16 14.70 -1.22
CA LYS A 66 -1.28 15.48 -1.80
C LYS A 66 -1.81 14.87 -3.10
N LEU A 67 -0.98 14.09 -3.79
CA LEU A 67 -1.34 13.47 -5.07
C LEU A 67 -2.22 12.24 -4.88
N PHE A 68 -2.18 11.59 -3.71
CA PHE A 68 -2.92 10.36 -3.42
C PHE A 68 -4.12 10.61 -2.47
N PRO A 69 -5.24 11.21 -2.93
CA PRO A 69 -6.30 11.70 -2.05
C PRO A 69 -7.02 10.60 -1.25
N ASN A 70 -7.03 9.36 -1.76
CA ASN A 70 -7.86 8.25 -1.27
C ASN A 70 -7.08 7.22 -0.44
N ILE A 71 -5.87 7.56 0.04
CA ILE A 71 -5.14 6.68 0.94
C ILE A 71 -5.89 6.53 2.27
N GLU A 72 -6.14 5.28 2.58
CA GLU A 72 -6.90 4.79 3.72
C GLU A 72 -6.03 3.88 4.61
N THR A 73 -5.17 3.09 3.95
CA THR A 73 -4.12 2.28 4.58
C THR A 73 -2.75 2.90 4.29
N PHE A 74 -2.06 3.39 5.32
CA PHE A 74 -0.76 4.03 5.18
C PHE A 74 0.38 3.04 5.49
N HIS A 75 1.20 2.76 4.49
CA HIS A 75 2.41 1.95 4.59
C HIS A 75 3.61 2.81 4.97
N ILE A 76 4.30 2.39 6.02
CA ILE A 76 5.52 3.00 6.52
C ILE A 76 6.65 2.02 6.22
N TYR A 77 7.49 2.37 5.25
CA TYR A 77 8.51 1.47 4.70
C TYR A 77 9.81 1.56 5.48
N ASN A 78 10.16 2.75 5.99
CA ASN A 78 11.36 2.98 6.79
C ASN A 78 11.05 3.74 8.09
N LYS A 79 11.96 3.64 9.05
CA LYS A 79 11.87 4.32 10.36
C LYS A 79 11.83 5.85 10.26
N ASP A 80 12.38 6.40 9.17
CA ASP A 80 12.54 7.84 8.94
C ASP A 80 11.46 8.40 7.99
N ASP A 81 10.52 7.55 7.55
CA ASP A 81 9.42 7.98 6.69
C ASP A 81 8.51 8.96 7.43
N GLU A 82 7.96 9.95 6.71
CA GLU A 82 7.01 10.89 7.29
C GLU A 82 5.69 10.19 7.66
N LEU A 83 5.13 10.56 8.81
CA LEU A 83 3.83 10.08 9.29
C LEU A 83 2.75 11.12 9.05
N PHE A 84 1.58 10.67 8.58
CA PHE A 84 0.43 11.53 8.32
C PHE A 84 -0.76 11.12 9.20
N ASN A 85 -1.43 12.13 9.76
CA ASN A 85 -2.69 11.97 10.50
C ASN A 85 -3.67 13.06 10.06
N ASP A 86 -4.19 12.91 8.84
CA ASP A 86 -5.11 13.84 8.19
C ASP A 86 -6.59 13.45 8.35
N GLY A 87 -6.87 12.47 9.23
CA GLY A 87 -8.21 11.94 9.48
C GLY A 87 -8.76 11.01 8.39
N ARG A 88 -8.01 10.76 7.30
CA ARG A 88 -8.40 9.80 6.25
C ARG A 88 -7.79 8.42 6.45
N ILE A 89 -6.63 8.36 7.11
CA ILE A 89 -5.91 7.13 7.39
C ILE A 89 -6.55 6.42 8.57
N PHE A 90 -7.11 5.23 8.34
CA PHE A 90 -7.69 4.39 9.40
C PHE A 90 -6.82 3.17 9.72
N LYS A 91 -5.84 2.84 8.87
CA LYS A 91 -4.92 1.72 9.08
C LYS A 91 -3.48 2.12 8.78
N GLN A 92 -2.55 1.69 9.61
CA GLN A 92 -1.11 1.82 9.37
C GLN A 92 -0.47 0.43 9.28
N VAL A 93 0.48 0.26 8.36
CA VAL A 93 1.25 -0.97 8.18
C VAL A 93 2.73 -0.61 8.16
N ILE A 94 3.53 -1.26 9.01
CA ILE A 94 4.96 -1.00 9.11
C ILE A 94 5.73 -2.17 8.46
N TRP A 95 6.61 -1.87 7.50
CA TRP A 95 7.39 -2.87 6.75
C TRP A 95 8.83 -3.05 7.23
N TYR A 96 9.37 -2.09 7.98
CA TYR A 96 10.71 -2.20 8.55
C TYR A 96 10.69 -2.94 9.89
N ASP A 97 11.86 -3.47 10.27
CA ASP A 97 12.01 -4.18 11.53
C ASP A 97 11.88 -3.21 12.72
N ILE A 98 10.88 -3.45 13.58
CA ILE A 98 10.64 -2.65 14.77
C ILE A 98 11.34 -3.32 15.96
N ARG A 99 12.30 -2.61 16.54
CA ARG A 99 12.76 -2.90 17.90
C ARG A 99 11.70 -2.41 18.86
N CYS A 100 11.26 -3.27 19.77
CA CYS A 100 10.16 -2.98 20.67
C CYS A 100 10.45 -1.85 21.67
N SER A 101 11.73 -1.61 21.96
CA SER A 101 12.18 -0.42 22.68
C SER A 101 11.87 0.91 21.98
N SER A 102 11.61 0.90 20.66
CA SER A 102 11.17 2.08 19.91
C SER A 102 9.65 2.30 20.00
N LEU A 103 8.90 1.36 20.55
CA LEU A 103 7.45 1.44 20.69
C LEU A 103 7.12 2.37 21.87
N THR A 104 6.99 3.67 21.62
CA THR A 104 6.75 4.67 22.67
C THR A 104 5.30 4.74 23.14
N SER A 105 4.35 4.37 22.27
CA SER A 105 2.93 4.31 22.59
C SER A 105 2.17 3.43 21.58
N ILE A 106 1.08 2.83 22.03
CA ILE A 106 0.13 2.11 21.18
C ILE A 106 -1.23 2.74 21.39
N ASN A 107 -1.72 3.44 20.38
CA ASN A 107 -3.09 3.94 20.39
C ASN A 107 -4.00 2.82 19.88
N ILE A 108 -4.65 2.12 20.81
CA ILE A 108 -5.74 1.21 20.47
C ILE A 108 -7.02 2.03 20.49
N PRO A 109 -7.70 2.20 19.34
CA PRO A 109 -8.97 2.92 19.31
C PRO A 109 -9.96 2.28 20.28
N SER A 110 -10.68 3.11 21.04
CA SER A 110 -11.70 2.67 21.99
C SER A 110 -12.86 1.91 21.33
N SER A 111 -12.98 1.98 20.00
CA SER A 111 -13.92 1.20 19.21
C SER A 111 -13.55 -0.28 19.08
N PHE A 112 -12.32 -0.69 19.39
CA PHE A 112 -11.95 -2.10 19.46
C PHE A 112 -12.42 -2.67 20.80
N THR A 113 -13.62 -3.26 20.79
CA THR A 113 -14.24 -3.87 21.98
C THR A 113 -13.93 -5.35 22.14
N SER A 114 -13.17 -5.95 21.21
CA SER A 114 -13.01 -7.40 21.15
C SER A 114 -11.57 -7.78 20.82
N PHE A 115 -11.01 -8.64 21.65
CA PHE A 115 -9.67 -9.17 21.54
C PHE A 115 -9.75 -10.70 21.54
N GLY A 116 -8.95 -11.35 20.70
CA GLY A 116 -8.80 -12.81 20.74
C GLY A 116 -7.88 -13.24 21.88
N ILE A 117 -8.08 -14.45 22.40
CA ILE A 117 -7.11 -15.09 23.30
C ILE A 117 -5.78 -15.22 22.53
N GLY A 118 -4.66 -14.96 23.20
CA GLY A 118 -3.32 -15.04 22.62
C GLY A 118 -3.00 -14.08 21.48
N CYS A 119 -3.81 -13.03 21.27
CA CYS A 119 -3.69 -12.13 20.11
C CYS A 119 -2.31 -11.47 19.93
N PHE A 120 -1.53 -11.37 21.01
CA PHE A 120 -0.17 -10.85 21.06
C PHE A 120 0.85 -11.84 21.64
N TYR A 121 0.51 -13.11 21.89
CA TYR A 121 1.41 -14.09 22.53
C TYR A 121 2.76 -14.24 21.79
N LYS A 122 2.76 -14.19 20.45
CA LYS A 122 3.97 -14.29 19.61
C LYS A 122 4.58 -12.94 19.22
N CYS A 123 4.07 -11.83 19.75
CA CYS A 123 4.63 -10.52 19.45
C CYS A 123 6.04 -10.40 20.04
N ARG A 124 6.96 -9.82 19.27
CA ARG A 124 8.31 -9.52 19.76
C ARG A 124 8.32 -8.43 20.84
N CYS A 125 7.20 -7.70 20.99
CA CYS A 125 7.03 -6.54 21.86
C CYS A 125 6.08 -6.78 23.03
N VAL A 126 5.92 -8.05 23.46
CA VAL A 126 4.95 -8.43 24.50
C VAL A 126 5.16 -7.62 25.79
N GLU A 127 6.41 -7.41 26.22
CA GLU A 127 6.70 -6.71 27.47
C GLU A 127 6.33 -5.22 27.41
N GLU A 128 6.52 -4.56 26.26
CA GLU A 128 6.09 -3.18 26.04
C GLU A 128 4.56 -3.09 25.88
N LEU A 129 3.96 -4.03 25.15
CA LEU A 129 2.50 -4.13 24.98
C LEU A 129 1.77 -4.32 26.31
N LYS A 130 2.31 -5.12 27.24
CA LYS A 130 1.76 -5.32 28.59
C LYS A 130 1.62 -4.02 29.39
N GLN A 131 2.36 -2.97 29.04
CA GLN A 131 2.24 -1.66 29.70
C GLN A 131 0.93 -0.93 29.32
N ASN A 132 0.29 -1.31 28.21
CA ASN A 132 -0.98 -0.74 27.79
C ASN A 132 -2.15 -1.40 28.53
N LYS A 133 -2.74 -0.68 29.47
CA LYS A 133 -3.88 -1.13 30.30
C LYS A 133 -5.16 -1.42 29.51
N THR A 134 -5.25 -0.99 28.25
CA THR A 134 -6.42 -1.23 27.37
C THR A 134 -6.40 -2.64 26.78
N ILE A 135 -5.23 -3.29 26.74
CA ILE A 135 -5.08 -4.65 26.20
C ILE A 135 -5.42 -5.66 27.31
N PRO A 136 -6.40 -6.55 27.09
CA PRO A 136 -6.69 -7.61 28.04
C PRO A 136 -5.52 -8.58 28.22
N ILE A 137 -5.35 -9.11 29.43
CA ILE A 137 -4.18 -9.95 29.75
C ILE A 137 -4.18 -11.27 28.96
N GLU A 138 -5.36 -11.77 28.59
CA GLU A 138 -5.55 -12.96 27.78
C GLU A 138 -4.93 -12.87 26.39
N CYS A 139 -4.70 -11.66 25.85
CA CYS A 139 -3.98 -11.51 24.59
C CYS A 139 -2.52 -11.96 24.66
N PHE A 140 -1.92 -12.06 25.86
CA PHE A 140 -0.50 -12.39 26.01
C PHE A 140 -0.24 -13.86 26.36
N ASN A 141 -1.29 -14.64 26.61
CA ASN A 141 -1.18 -16.03 27.03
C ASN A 141 -1.26 -16.96 25.81
N GLU A 142 -0.58 -18.12 25.88
CA GLU A 142 -0.78 -19.20 24.91
C GLU A 142 -2.17 -19.81 25.13
N ASP A 143 -2.87 -20.15 24.04
CA ASP A 143 -4.19 -20.80 24.05
C ASP A 143 -4.18 -22.16 24.74
#